data_AF-A0A7S1VVG5-F1
#
_entry.id   AF-A0A7S1VVG5-F1
#
_cell.length_a   1.000
_cell.length_b   1.000
_cell.length_c   1.000
_cell.angle_alpha   90.00
_cell.angle_beta   90.00
_cell.angle_gamma   90.00
#
_symmetry.space_group_name_H-M   'P 1'
#
loop_
_entity.id
_entity.type
_entity.pdbx_description
1 polymer ?
#
loop_
_entity_poly.entity_id
_entity_poly.type
_entity_poly.pdbx_seq_one_letter_code
_entity_poly.pdbx_strand_id
1 'polypeptide(L)'
;KAARAGASTLLRVLDLGDRSSLFNKIGLEDLSTLGTSAPELEVLRLGSVQRPNARRAASLLLGDLSDLLMGDPAERILSSPMKSLPRLKEFSVGRLVDSYAYGGAPRYATTEDVNRLLNWFLAGMPAVESFSFTHGESFMSKKDEKKYSYPSLPGIAPYHGGEDLMWPHTLKHLSLESFSLEANTFTENTELPSLKTMTLKRCGGNVDTIISGLRRTHPMVEVTKIESRW
;
A
#
# COMPACT_ATOMS: atom_id res chain seq x y z
N LYS A 1 -34.28 -15.20 -19.61
CA LYS A 1 -34.46 -16.05 -18.40
C LYS A 1 -33.77 -15.34 -17.25
N ALA A 2 -34.57 -14.78 -16.34
CA ALA A 2 -34.16 -13.94 -15.23
C ALA A 2 -33.31 -14.73 -14.22
N ALA A 3 -32.08 -14.29 -14.00
CA ALA A 3 -31.32 -14.64 -12.80
C ALA A 3 -31.66 -13.60 -11.74
N ARG A 4 -32.20 -14.10 -10.63
CA ARG A 4 -32.75 -13.36 -9.50
C ARG A 4 -31.75 -12.34 -8.93
N ALA A 5 -32.12 -11.06 -9.03
CA ALA A 5 -31.77 -10.07 -8.03
C ALA A 5 -32.40 -10.50 -6.69
N GLY A 6 -31.59 -10.85 -5.69
CA GLY A 6 -32.14 -11.36 -4.43
C GLY A 6 -31.16 -11.91 -3.41
N ALA A 7 -29.88 -11.54 -3.46
CA ALA A 7 -28.93 -11.78 -2.38
C ALA A 7 -27.79 -10.76 -2.47
N SER A 8 -28.07 -9.49 -2.14
CA SER A 8 -27.01 -8.58 -1.71
C SER A 8 -26.57 -9.06 -0.34
N THR A 9 -25.63 -10.00 -0.30
CA THR A 9 -24.92 -10.32 0.92
C THR A 9 -24.21 -9.03 1.30
N LEU A 10 -24.70 -8.35 2.35
CA LEU A 10 -24.13 -7.11 2.90
C LEU A 10 -22.73 -7.40 3.45
N LEU A 11 -21.76 -7.57 2.55
CA LEU A 11 -20.37 -7.78 2.89
C LEU A 11 -19.80 -6.45 3.38
N ARG A 12 -20.01 -6.17 4.67
CA ARG A 12 -19.48 -4.97 5.33
C ARG A 12 -18.03 -5.16 5.78
N VAL A 13 -17.61 -6.40 5.96
CA VAL A 13 -16.26 -6.76 6.41
C VAL A 13 -15.69 -7.79 5.46
N LEU A 14 -14.54 -7.48 4.87
CA LEU A 14 -13.71 -8.41 4.12
C LEU A 14 -12.35 -8.49 4.81
N ASP A 15 -12.15 -9.55 5.59
CA ASP A 15 -10.88 -9.82 6.27
C ASP A 15 -10.17 -10.98 5.59
N LEU A 16 -9.13 -10.65 4.84
CA LEU A 16 -8.20 -11.57 4.18
C LEU A 16 -6.82 -11.46 4.84
N GLY A 17 -6.77 -10.93 6.07
CA GLY A 17 -5.59 -10.62 6.86
C GLY A 17 -4.92 -11.82 7.52
N ASP A 18 -5.38 -13.06 7.30
CA ASP A 18 -4.73 -14.24 7.87
C ASP A 18 -3.30 -14.37 7.34
N ARG A 19 -2.35 -13.91 8.18
CA ARG A 19 -0.91 -13.81 7.91
C ARG A 19 -0.25 -15.18 7.69
N SER A 20 -0.95 -16.28 8.01
CA SER A 20 -0.42 -17.64 7.89
C SER A 20 -0.59 -18.24 6.48
N SER A 21 -1.49 -17.68 5.66
CA SER A 21 -1.77 -18.19 4.32
C SER A 21 -0.94 -17.45 3.27
N LEU A 22 0.07 -18.12 2.71
CA LEU A 22 0.77 -17.68 1.49
C LEU A 22 -0.15 -17.57 0.25
N PHE A 23 -1.40 -18.01 0.38
CA PHE A 23 -2.41 -18.04 -0.68
C PHE A 23 -3.39 -16.86 -0.63
N ASN A 24 -3.38 -16.04 0.42
CA ASN A 24 -4.26 -14.87 0.55
C ASN A 24 -3.63 -13.64 -0.12
N LYS A 25 -3.38 -13.73 -1.42
CA LYS A 25 -2.88 -12.63 -2.24
C LYS A 25 -4.02 -12.10 -3.10
N ILE A 26 -4.26 -10.80 -3.02
CA ILE A 26 -5.21 -10.12 -3.90
C ILE A 26 -4.42 -9.29 -4.92
N GLY A 27 -4.80 -9.41 -6.19
CA GLY A 27 -4.25 -8.57 -7.25
C GLY A 27 -4.82 -7.16 -7.20
N LEU A 28 -4.05 -6.18 -7.68
CA LEU A 28 -4.55 -4.80 -7.83
C LEU A 28 -5.80 -4.72 -8.73
N GLU A 29 -5.93 -5.62 -9.71
CA GLU A 29 -7.10 -5.75 -10.58
C GLU A 29 -8.37 -6.05 -9.78
N ASP A 30 -8.33 -7.04 -8.89
CA ASP A 30 -9.47 -7.41 -8.05
C ASP A 30 -9.87 -6.24 -7.14
N LEU A 31 -8.88 -5.57 -6.51
CA LEU A 31 -9.11 -4.39 -5.67
C LEU A 31 -9.76 -3.25 -6.46
N SER A 32 -9.36 -3.05 -7.71
CA SER A 32 -9.92 -1.99 -8.56
C SER A 32 -11.42 -2.18 -8.83
N THR A 33 -11.92 -3.42 -8.77
CA THR A 33 -13.34 -3.74 -9.03
C THR A 33 -14.20 -3.79 -7.77
N LEU A 34 -13.60 -3.84 -6.57
CA LEU A 34 -14.32 -3.95 -5.30
C LEU A 34 -15.35 -2.84 -5.09
N GLY A 35 -15.07 -1.61 -5.53
CA GLY A 35 -16.05 -0.51 -5.44
C GLY A 35 -17.35 -0.77 -6.20
N THR A 36 -17.31 -1.62 -7.22
CA THR A 36 -18.50 -2.00 -8.00
C THR A 36 -19.20 -3.22 -7.41
N SER A 37 -18.42 -4.21 -6.95
CA SER A 37 -18.95 -5.48 -6.44
C SER A 37 -19.40 -5.44 -4.97
N ALA A 38 -18.77 -4.58 -4.17
CA ALA A 38 -19.03 -4.43 -2.73
C ALA A 38 -18.99 -2.95 -2.29
N PRO A 39 -19.88 -2.08 -2.81
CA PRO A 39 -19.92 -0.66 -2.43
C PRO A 39 -20.29 -0.42 -0.96
N GLU A 40 -20.85 -1.44 -0.31
CA GLU A 40 -21.29 -1.45 1.09
C GLU A 40 -20.18 -1.83 2.09
N LEU A 41 -18.96 -2.05 1.59
CA LEU A 41 -17.82 -2.47 2.41
C LEU A 41 -17.39 -1.35 3.36
N GLU A 42 -17.35 -1.66 4.65
CA GLU A 42 -16.91 -0.74 5.72
C GLU A 42 -15.49 -1.06 6.22
N VAL A 43 -15.10 -2.34 6.15
CA VAL A 43 -13.80 -2.83 6.63
C VAL A 43 -13.16 -3.73 5.58
N LEU A 44 -11.94 -3.40 5.18
CA LEU A 44 -11.13 -4.19 4.24
C LEU A 44 -9.75 -4.42 4.84
N ARG A 45 -9.42 -5.69 5.10
CA ARG A 45 -8.12 -6.09 5.62
C ARG A 45 -7.47 -7.08 4.67
N LEU A 46 -6.30 -6.72 4.18
CA LEU A 46 -5.57 -7.46 3.17
C LEU A 46 -4.31 -8.05 3.80
N GLY A 47 -4.17 -9.37 3.79
CA GLY A 47 -2.95 -10.03 4.27
C GLY A 47 -1.76 -9.68 3.37
N SER A 48 -1.96 -9.74 2.06
CA SER A 48 -0.96 -9.37 1.06
C SER A 48 -1.58 -8.80 -0.20
N VAL A 49 -1.00 -7.71 -0.70
CA VAL A 49 -1.28 -7.15 -2.03
C VAL A 49 -0.14 -7.50 -2.96
N GLN A 50 -0.45 -8.07 -4.12
CA GLN A 50 0.54 -8.45 -5.11
C GLN A 50 0.43 -7.58 -6.38
N ARG A 51 1.55 -7.02 -6.82
CA ARG A 51 1.65 -6.35 -8.13
C ARG A 51 1.48 -7.41 -9.24
N PRO A 52 0.64 -7.18 -10.26
CA PRO A 52 0.52 -8.11 -11.37
C PRO A 52 1.88 -8.29 -12.06
N ASN A 53 2.38 -9.52 -12.09
CA ASN A 53 3.65 -9.84 -12.73
C ASN A 53 3.46 -9.98 -14.23
N ALA A 54 3.94 -9.00 -15.01
CA ALA A 54 3.98 -9.06 -16.48
C ALA A 54 4.57 -10.38 -17.02
N ARG A 55 5.61 -10.90 -16.33
CA ARG A 55 6.38 -12.07 -16.81
C ARG A 55 5.66 -13.41 -16.80
N ARG A 56 4.62 -13.60 -15.97
CA ARG A 56 3.90 -14.90 -15.98
C ARG A 56 2.97 -15.05 -17.18
N ALA A 57 2.47 -13.96 -17.74
CA ALA A 57 1.59 -14.01 -18.91
C ALA A 57 2.37 -14.06 -20.23
N ALA A 58 3.49 -13.35 -20.35
CA ALA A 58 4.27 -13.29 -21.60
C ALA A 58 5.12 -14.55 -21.85
N SER A 59 5.62 -15.20 -20.79
CA SER A 59 6.57 -16.32 -20.93
C SER A 59 5.99 -17.60 -21.54
N LEU A 60 4.66 -17.78 -21.58
CA LEU A 60 4.05 -19.01 -22.08
C LEU A 60 3.46 -18.89 -23.49
N LEU A 61 3.33 -17.69 -24.06
CA LEU A 61 2.58 -17.52 -25.31
C LEU A 61 3.26 -16.69 -26.39
N LEU A 62 4.12 -15.72 -26.07
CA LEU A 62 4.72 -14.85 -27.09
C LEU A 62 6.14 -14.44 -26.66
N GLY A 63 7.15 -15.02 -27.31
CA GLY A 63 8.55 -14.66 -27.08
C GLY A 63 8.82 -13.17 -27.34
N ASP A 64 9.62 -12.55 -26.46
CA ASP A 64 10.39 -11.29 -26.50
C ASP A 64 9.78 -9.99 -27.09
N LEU A 65 8.66 -10.02 -27.81
CA LEU A 65 8.04 -8.85 -28.45
C LEU A 65 6.84 -8.32 -27.67
N SER A 66 6.27 -9.10 -26.76
CA SER A 66 5.14 -8.65 -25.92
C SER A 66 5.56 -7.63 -24.86
N ASP A 67 6.77 -7.73 -24.31
CA ASP A 67 7.29 -6.80 -23.29
C ASP A 67 7.54 -5.38 -23.85
N LEU A 68 7.69 -5.24 -25.18
CA LEU A 68 7.89 -3.95 -25.86
C LEU A 68 6.59 -3.24 -26.25
N LEU A 69 5.48 -3.98 -26.40
CA LEU A 69 4.21 -3.44 -26.89
C LEU A 69 3.12 -3.37 -25.81
N MET A 70 3.28 -4.12 -24.71
CA MET A 70 2.33 -4.13 -23.60
C MET A 70 3.00 -3.51 -22.39
N GLY A 71 2.80 -2.19 -22.19
CA GLY A 71 3.26 -1.50 -20.98
C GLY A 71 2.85 -2.25 -19.70
N ASP A 72 3.66 -2.08 -18.65
CA ASP A 72 3.54 -2.84 -17.40
C ASP A 72 2.06 -2.90 -16.93
N PRO A 73 1.47 -4.11 -16.75
CA PRO A 73 0.08 -4.26 -16.32
C PRO A 73 -0.22 -3.51 -15.01
N ALA A 74 0.76 -3.39 -14.11
CA ALA A 74 0.59 -2.57 -12.92
C ALA A 74 0.49 -1.07 -13.24
N GLU A 75 1.30 -0.57 -14.18
CA GLU A 75 1.21 0.81 -14.65
C GLU A 75 -0.16 1.07 -15.30
N ARG A 76 -0.70 0.11 -16.05
CA ARG A 76 -2.06 0.21 -16.63
C ARG A 76 -3.13 0.34 -15.55
N ILE A 77 -3.05 -0.46 -14.50
CA ILE A 77 -4.04 -0.42 -13.40
C ILE A 77 -3.89 0.88 -12.61
N LEU A 78 -2.67 1.26 -12.25
CA LEU A 78 -2.40 2.47 -11.49
C LEU A 78 -2.69 3.75 -12.30
N SER A 79 -2.66 3.68 -13.64
CA SER A 79 -3.10 4.77 -14.52
C SER A 79 -4.63 4.96 -14.54
N SER A 80 -5.39 3.96 -14.11
CA SER A 80 -6.85 4.04 -13.99
C SER A 80 -7.22 4.35 -12.53
N PRO A 81 -8.11 5.33 -12.28
CA PRO A 81 -8.50 5.64 -10.91
C PRO A 81 -9.20 4.45 -10.26
N MET A 82 -8.86 4.18 -9.00
CA MET A 82 -9.53 3.16 -8.20
C MET A 82 -11.04 3.46 -8.16
N LYS A 83 -11.88 2.42 -8.28
CA LYS A 83 -13.32 2.59 -8.04
C LYS A 83 -13.56 2.92 -6.57
N SER A 84 -14.33 3.97 -6.35
CA SER A 84 -14.59 4.48 -5.01
C SER A 84 -15.25 3.42 -4.12
N LEU A 85 -14.77 3.32 -2.88
CA LEU A 85 -15.34 2.59 -1.77
C LEU A 85 -15.87 3.60 -0.75
N PRO A 86 -17.05 4.22 -1.00
CA PRO A 86 -17.50 5.41 -0.28
C PRO A 86 -17.87 5.15 1.18
N ARG A 87 -18.07 3.89 1.57
CA ARG A 87 -18.42 3.49 2.94
C ARG A 87 -17.25 2.89 3.71
N LEU A 88 -16.08 2.74 3.07
CA LEU A 88 -14.94 2.10 3.70
C LEU A 88 -14.35 3.02 4.77
N LYS A 89 -14.38 2.55 6.02
CA LYS A 89 -13.89 3.25 7.20
C LYS A 89 -12.56 2.69 7.69
N GLU A 90 -12.33 1.39 7.49
CA GLU A 90 -11.09 0.73 7.89
C GLU A 90 -10.45 0.04 6.69
N PHE A 91 -9.19 0.38 6.42
CA PHE A 91 -8.37 -0.25 5.41
C PHE A 91 -7.04 -0.69 6.01
N SER A 92 -6.65 -1.95 5.79
CA SER A 92 -5.32 -2.41 6.15
C SER A 92 -4.67 -3.28 5.07
N VAL A 93 -3.36 -3.09 4.88
CA VAL A 93 -2.50 -3.94 4.06
C VAL A 93 -1.36 -4.45 4.94
N GLY A 94 -1.33 -5.76 5.19
CA GLY A 94 -0.33 -6.41 6.03
C GLY A 94 1.02 -6.62 5.35
N ARG A 95 1.06 -6.67 4.01
CA ARG A 95 2.30 -6.79 3.24
C ARG A 95 2.11 -6.38 1.78
N LEU A 96 3.01 -5.55 1.27
CA LEU A 96 3.20 -5.35 -0.16
C LEU A 96 4.16 -6.43 -0.67
N VAL A 97 3.66 -7.39 -1.45
CA VAL A 97 4.52 -8.39 -2.09
C VAL A 97 4.90 -7.86 -3.46
N ASP A 98 6.12 -7.32 -3.54
CA ASP A 98 6.80 -7.27 -4.81
C ASP A 98 7.42 -8.65 -5.11
N SER A 99 7.38 -8.99 -6.38
CA SER A 99 7.64 -10.29 -6.95
C SER A 99 8.90 -11.02 -6.43
N TYR A 100 8.74 -12.30 -6.07
CA TYR A 100 9.88 -13.21 -5.95
C TYR A 100 10.54 -13.35 -7.33
N ALA A 101 11.73 -12.78 -7.51
CA ALA A 101 12.54 -13.09 -8.68
C ALA A 101 13.16 -14.48 -8.50
N TYR A 102 12.69 -15.46 -9.27
CA TYR A 102 13.49 -16.64 -9.54
C TYR A 102 14.65 -16.20 -10.43
N GLY A 103 15.88 -16.14 -9.89
CA GLY A 103 17.11 -16.05 -10.69
C GLY A 103 17.77 -14.68 -10.91
N GLY A 104 17.52 -13.65 -10.10
CA GLY A 104 18.33 -12.42 -10.14
C GLY A 104 17.72 -11.27 -9.36
N ALA A 105 18.53 -10.63 -8.51
CA ALA A 105 18.29 -9.46 -7.65
C ALA A 105 16.84 -9.26 -7.15
N PRO A 106 16.58 -9.24 -5.83
CA PRO A 106 15.24 -8.96 -5.33
C PRO A 106 14.75 -7.60 -5.86
N ARG A 107 13.62 -7.62 -6.56
CA ARG A 107 12.93 -6.41 -7.03
C ARG A 107 12.00 -5.99 -5.90
N TYR A 108 12.30 -4.83 -5.33
CA TYR A 108 11.51 -4.23 -4.27
C TYR A 108 10.68 -3.10 -4.88
N ALA A 109 9.52 -2.85 -4.28
CA ALA A 109 8.75 -1.66 -4.61
C ALA A 109 9.65 -0.45 -4.32
N THR A 110 9.77 0.45 -5.29
CA THR A 110 10.48 1.71 -5.11
C THR A 110 9.64 2.68 -4.28
N THR A 111 10.26 3.74 -3.73
CA THR A 111 9.53 4.84 -3.07
C THR A 111 8.47 5.42 -4.01
N GLU A 112 8.78 5.53 -5.30
CA GLU A 112 7.82 5.98 -6.32
C GLU A 112 6.63 5.03 -6.46
N ASP A 113 6.87 3.72 -6.54
CA ASP A 113 5.80 2.72 -6.61
C ASP A 113 4.89 2.76 -5.37
N VAL A 114 5.49 2.90 -4.18
CA VAL A 114 4.76 3.00 -2.92
C VAL A 114 3.90 4.26 -2.88
N ASN A 115 4.45 5.42 -3.26
CA ASN A 115 3.69 6.67 -3.32
C ASN A 115 2.53 6.59 -4.30
N ARG A 116 2.75 6.07 -5.51
CA ARG A 116 1.70 5.88 -6.52
C ARG A 116 0.59 4.97 -6.02
N LEU A 117 0.96 3.86 -5.39
CA LEU A 117 0.00 2.91 -4.83
C LEU A 117 -0.80 3.51 -3.66
N LEU A 118 -0.15 4.24 -2.78
CA LEU A 118 -0.82 4.96 -1.70
C LEU A 118 -1.80 6.00 -2.25
N ASN A 119 -1.38 6.85 -3.19
CA ASN A 119 -2.26 7.82 -3.86
C ASN A 119 -3.47 7.13 -4.49
N TRP A 120 -3.24 6.00 -5.18
CA TRP A 120 -4.30 5.22 -5.80
C TRP A 120 -5.31 4.67 -4.78
N PHE A 121 -4.84 4.13 -3.64
CA PHE A 121 -5.73 3.67 -2.56
C PHE A 121 -6.50 4.82 -1.92
N LEU A 122 -5.82 5.91 -1.54
CA LEU A 122 -6.43 7.03 -0.83
C LEU A 122 -7.49 7.73 -1.69
N ALA A 123 -7.26 7.86 -3.00
CA ALA A 123 -8.23 8.38 -3.95
C ALA A 123 -9.51 7.52 -4.03
N GLY A 124 -9.37 6.19 -3.86
CA GLY A 124 -10.48 5.25 -3.84
C GLY A 124 -11.27 5.24 -2.53
N MET A 125 -10.74 5.77 -1.43
CA MET A 125 -11.26 5.56 -0.07
C MET A 125 -11.50 6.90 0.67
N PRO A 126 -12.43 7.74 0.19
CA PRO A 126 -12.59 9.10 0.70
C PRO A 126 -13.11 9.19 2.14
N ALA A 127 -13.73 8.12 2.66
CA ALA A 127 -14.33 8.08 4.00
C ALA A 127 -13.49 7.29 5.02
N VAL A 128 -12.26 6.91 4.67
CA VAL A 128 -11.43 6.08 5.55
C VAL A 128 -11.08 6.83 6.83
N GLU A 129 -11.27 6.17 7.97
CA GLU A 129 -10.99 6.69 9.30
C GLU A 129 -9.77 5.99 9.92
N SER A 130 -9.51 4.74 9.55
CA SER A 130 -8.38 3.94 9.99
C SER A 130 -7.64 3.36 8.80
N PHE A 131 -6.38 3.77 8.62
CA PHE A 131 -5.52 3.33 7.52
C PHE A 131 -4.26 2.67 8.08
N SER A 132 -4.03 1.41 7.71
CA SER A 132 -2.81 0.70 8.05
C SER A 132 -2.12 0.18 6.79
N PHE A 133 -0.85 0.49 6.64
CA PHE A 133 -0.08 0.06 5.49
C PHE A 133 1.26 -0.47 5.93
N THR A 134 1.58 -1.67 5.46
CA THR A 134 2.82 -2.38 5.76
C THR A 134 3.48 -2.80 4.46
N HIS A 135 4.70 -2.33 4.21
CA HIS A 135 5.50 -2.85 3.10
C HIS A 135 5.81 -4.33 3.34
N GLY A 136 6.18 -4.65 4.58
CA GLY A 136 6.57 -5.98 5.02
C GLY A 136 8.06 -6.24 4.88
N GLU A 137 8.46 -7.44 5.30
CA GLU A 137 9.87 -7.79 5.41
C GLU A 137 10.49 -8.13 4.05
N SER A 138 11.65 -7.54 3.82
CA SER A 138 12.56 -7.84 2.73
C SER A 138 13.30 -9.14 3.06
N PHE A 139 13.20 -10.14 2.18
CA PHE A 139 13.97 -11.38 2.31
C PHE A 139 15.01 -11.45 1.20
N MET A 140 16.27 -11.70 1.55
CA MET A 140 17.33 -12.03 0.61
C MET A 140 17.90 -13.40 0.95
N SER A 141 18.22 -14.21 -0.07
CA SER A 141 18.87 -15.49 0.18
C SER A 141 20.29 -15.26 0.70
N LYS A 142 20.83 -16.12 1.57
CA LYS A 142 22.24 -16.05 2.03
C LYS A 142 23.25 -16.03 0.88
N LYS A 143 22.89 -16.56 -0.29
CA LYS A 143 23.73 -16.53 -1.49
C LYS A 143 23.75 -15.14 -2.11
N ASP A 144 22.61 -14.46 -2.14
CA ASP A 144 22.46 -13.12 -2.69
C ASP A 144 22.99 -12.05 -1.72
N GLU A 145 22.86 -12.25 -0.40
CA GLU A 145 23.45 -11.36 0.62
C GLU A 145 24.97 -11.25 0.51
N LYS A 146 25.63 -12.31 0.03
CA LYS A 146 27.09 -12.29 -0.23
C LYS A 146 27.46 -11.45 -1.46
N LYS A 147 26.51 -11.19 -2.34
CA LYS A 147 26.72 -10.56 -3.65
C LYS A 147 26.11 -9.16 -3.73
N TYR A 148 25.07 -8.90 -2.95
CA TYR A 148 24.27 -7.69 -3.01
C TYR A 148 24.00 -7.18 -1.59
N SER A 149 24.03 -5.86 -1.43
CA SER A 149 23.49 -5.22 -0.24
C SER A 149 21.96 -5.25 -0.30
N TYR A 150 21.31 -5.37 0.86
CA TYR A 150 19.89 -5.05 0.97
C TYR A 150 19.67 -3.61 0.47
N PRO A 151 18.76 -3.38 -0.47
CA PRO A 151 18.42 -2.02 -0.84
C PRO A 151 17.70 -1.33 0.31
N SER A 152 17.79 -0.01 0.31
CA SER A 152 16.99 0.83 1.18
C SER A 152 15.51 0.48 1.02
N LEU A 153 14.80 0.44 2.13
CA LEU A 153 13.34 0.28 2.09
C LEU A 153 12.72 1.44 1.33
N PRO A 154 11.60 1.20 0.62
CA PRO A 154 10.87 2.30 0.02
C PRO A 154 10.45 3.29 1.10
N GLY A 155 10.58 4.56 0.76
CA GLY A 155 10.08 5.63 1.58
C GLY A 155 8.67 6.03 1.23
N ILE A 156 8.21 7.04 1.96
CA ILE A 156 7.09 7.88 1.60
C ILE A 156 7.70 9.28 1.56
N ALA A 157 7.73 9.92 0.39
CA ALA A 157 8.46 11.17 0.21
C ALA A 157 7.82 12.04 -0.88
N PRO A 158 7.82 13.38 -0.74
CA PRO A 158 7.51 14.28 -1.83
C PRO A 158 8.57 14.12 -2.93
N TYR A 159 8.20 13.61 -4.11
CA TYR A 159 9.12 13.53 -5.24
C TYR A 159 9.13 14.85 -6.02
N HIS A 160 10.30 15.24 -6.54
CA HIS A 160 10.39 16.34 -7.50
C HIS A 160 9.55 16.03 -8.75
N GLY A 161 8.35 16.61 -8.82
CA GLY A 161 7.38 16.42 -9.91
C GLY A 161 6.32 15.34 -9.66
N GLY A 162 6.31 14.69 -8.48
CA GLY A 162 5.22 13.80 -8.06
C GLY A 162 4.12 14.55 -7.32
N GLU A 163 2.89 14.05 -7.38
CA GLU A 163 1.77 14.58 -6.59
C GLU A 163 1.98 14.28 -5.10
N ASP A 164 1.77 15.29 -4.25
CA ASP A 164 1.78 15.13 -2.80
C ASP A 164 0.71 14.11 -2.36
N LEU A 165 1.02 13.33 -1.32
CA LEU A 165 0.08 12.37 -0.77
C LEU A 165 -1.11 13.07 -0.12
N MET A 166 -2.28 12.90 -0.75
CA MET A 166 -3.53 13.49 -0.29
C MET A 166 -4.19 12.58 0.75
N TRP A 167 -3.89 12.83 2.03
CA TRP A 167 -4.51 12.10 3.13
C TRP A 167 -5.99 12.48 3.29
N PRO A 168 -6.91 11.52 3.43
CA PRO A 168 -8.33 11.79 3.64
C PRO A 168 -8.57 12.59 4.93
N HIS A 169 -9.39 13.65 4.86
CA HIS A 169 -9.68 14.51 6.01
C HIS A 169 -10.43 13.77 7.13
N THR A 170 -11.02 12.62 6.83
CA THR A 170 -11.70 11.73 7.78
C THR A 170 -10.74 10.83 8.57
N LEU A 171 -9.46 10.80 8.20
CA LEU A 171 -8.47 9.90 8.79
C LEU A 171 -8.23 10.24 10.27
N LYS A 172 -8.52 9.28 11.15
CA LYS A 172 -8.36 9.38 12.61
C LYS A 172 -7.18 8.55 13.10
N HIS A 173 -6.89 7.42 12.43
CA HIS A 173 -5.85 6.48 12.82
C HIS A 173 -4.96 6.15 11.62
N LEU A 174 -3.66 6.42 11.74
CA LEU A 174 -2.66 6.06 10.73
C LEU A 174 -1.64 5.09 11.32
N SER A 175 -1.41 3.96 10.66
CA SER A 175 -0.39 2.98 11.05
C SER A 175 0.51 2.65 9.87
N LEU A 176 1.79 2.99 9.98
CA LEU A 176 2.79 2.71 8.96
C LEU A 176 3.82 1.74 9.53
N GLU A 177 4.11 0.69 8.77
CA GLU A 177 5.08 -0.33 9.17
C GLU A 177 6.06 -0.69 8.05
N SER A 178 7.36 -0.73 8.41
CA SER A 178 8.45 -1.16 7.54
C SER A 178 8.74 -0.26 6.33
N PHE A 179 8.79 1.06 6.55
CA PHE A 179 9.13 2.07 5.53
C PHE A 179 10.40 2.86 5.90
N SER A 180 10.98 3.57 4.94
CA SER A 180 11.99 4.61 5.23
C SER A 180 11.38 6.00 5.09
N LEU A 181 10.81 6.55 6.16
CA LEU A 181 10.20 7.88 6.07
C LEU A 181 11.26 8.97 5.96
N GLU A 182 11.10 9.88 4.99
CA GLU A 182 11.95 11.05 4.87
C GLU A 182 11.51 12.13 5.88
N ALA A 183 12.43 12.99 6.31
CA ALA A 183 12.15 14.01 7.33
C ALA A 183 11.04 14.98 6.93
N ASN A 184 10.81 15.15 5.63
CA ASN A 184 9.78 15.98 5.02
C ASN A 184 8.50 15.20 4.64
N THR A 185 8.32 13.95 5.08
CA THR A 185 7.11 13.16 4.76
C THR A 185 5.83 13.86 5.24
N PHE A 186 5.89 14.41 6.46
CA PHE A 186 4.80 15.17 7.07
C PHE A 186 5.28 16.60 7.23
N THR A 187 4.98 17.45 6.24
CA THR A 187 5.35 18.86 6.27
C THR A 187 4.29 19.70 6.98
N GLU A 188 4.56 20.99 7.14
CA GLU A 188 3.58 21.96 7.65
C GLU A 188 2.34 22.09 6.74
N ASN A 189 2.47 21.70 5.46
CA ASN A 189 1.37 21.73 4.50
C ASN A 189 0.54 20.42 4.49
N THR A 190 0.96 19.40 5.23
CA THR A 190 0.24 18.12 5.27
C THR A 190 -0.98 18.26 6.18
N GLU A 191 -2.17 18.42 5.59
CA GLU A 191 -3.42 18.56 6.33
C GLU A 191 -3.91 17.21 6.88
N LEU A 192 -3.94 17.08 8.20
CA LEU A 192 -4.44 15.89 8.91
C LEU A 192 -5.46 16.29 10.00
N PRO A 193 -6.56 16.98 9.63
CA PRO A 193 -7.42 17.69 10.59
C PRO A 193 -8.13 16.78 11.60
N SER A 194 -8.44 15.53 11.23
CA SER A 194 -9.13 14.58 12.09
C SER A 194 -8.20 13.57 12.77
N LEU A 195 -6.89 13.64 12.52
CA LEU A 195 -5.97 12.62 12.99
C LEU A 195 -5.87 12.66 14.52
N LYS A 196 -6.01 11.51 15.15
CA LYS A 196 -5.93 11.33 16.60
C LYS A 196 -4.71 10.53 17.00
N THR A 197 -4.42 9.46 16.28
CA THR A 197 -3.31 8.56 16.61
C THR A 197 -2.50 8.23 15.37
N MET A 198 -1.17 8.20 15.52
CA MET A 198 -0.24 7.72 14.51
C MET A 198 0.70 6.67 15.11
N THR A 199 0.78 5.50 14.48
CA THR A 199 1.73 4.44 14.85
C THR A 199 2.79 4.32 13.77
N LEU A 200 4.06 4.47 14.16
CA LEU A 200 5.21 4.34 13.28
C LEU A 200 6.06 3.16 13.76
N LYS A 201 6.05 2.06 13.01
CA LYS A 201 6.78 0.84 13.36
C LYS A 201 7.85 0.55 12.33
N ARG A 202 9.12 0.48 12.75
CA ARG A 202 10.25 0.22 11.84
C ARG A 202 10.27 1.19 10.64
N CYS A 203 10.11 2.50 10.91
CA CYS A 203 9.93 3.55 9.88
C CYS A 203 11.20 4.35 9.53
N GLY A 204 12.39 3.80 9.80
CA GLY A 204 13.68 4.44 9.49
C GLY A 204 14.19 5.42 10.56
N GLY A 205 15.28 6.13 10.24
CA GLY A 205 16.02 6.98 11.19
C GLY A 205 15.44 8.37 11.44
N ASN A 206 14.54 8.86 10.59
CA ASN A 206 13.97 10.22 10.70
C ASN A 206 12.72 10.30 11.58
N VAL A 207 12.31 9.18 12.20
CA VAL A 207 11.03 9.08 12.93
C VAL A 207 10.95 10.11 14.07
N ASP A 208 12.05 10.36 14.79
CA ASP A 208 12.05 11.33 15.89
C ASP A 208 11.88 12.78 15.38
N THR A 209 12.47 13.11 14.24
CA THR A 209 12.29 14.40 13.57
C THR A 209 10.83 14.57 13.12
N ILE A 210 10.24 13.52 12.54
CA ILE A 210 8.83 13.51 12.11
C ILE A 210 7.90 13.70 13.31
N ILE A 211 8.11 12.97 14.40
CA ILE A 211 7.32 13.09 15.63
C ILE A 211 7.40 14.52 16.18
N SER A 212 8.60 15.10 16.18
CA SER A 212 8.81 16.48 16.64
C SER A 212 8.08 17.50 15.75
N GLY A 213 8.12 17.33 14.43
CA GLY A 213 7.39 18.15 13.46
C GLY A 213 5.87 18.03 13.60
N LEU A 214 5.36 16.82 13.78
CA LEU A 214 3.93 16.54 13.99
C LEU A 214 3.44 17.13 15.30
N ARG A 215 4.20 17.04 16.40
CA ARG A 215 3.79 17.66 17.68
C ARG A 215 3.70 19.18 17.60
N ARG A 216 4.48 19.80 16.72
CA ARG A 216 4.45 21.25 16.49
C ARG A 216 3.24 21.69 15.65
N THR A 217 2.89 20.92 14.64
CA THR A 217 1.81 21.24 13.67
C THR A 217 0.44 20.72 14.12
N HIS A 218 0.42 19.55 14.77
CA HIS A 218 -0.75 18.80 15.20
C HIS A 218 -0.58 18.33 16.67
N PRO A 219 -0.58 19.25 17.66
CA PRO A 219 -0.26 18.94 19.06
C PRO A 219 -1.21 17.94 19.73
N MET A 220 -2.40 17.73 19.16
CA MET A 220 -3.40 16.81 19.68
C MET A 220 -3.23 15.37 19.18
N VAL A 221 -2.28 15.12 18.27
CA VAL A 221 -2.02 13.78 17.72
C VAL A 221 -1.11 13.00 18.67
N GLU A 222 -1.59 11.84 19.11
CA GLU A 222 -0.78 10.87 19.84
C GLU A 222 0.08 10.07 18.84
N VAL A 223 1.40 10.19 18.94
CA VAL A 223 2.32 9.44 18.07
C VAL A 223 3.07 8.38 18.87
N THR A 224 2.91 7.12 18.47
CA THR A 224 3.59 5.97 19.06
C THR A 224 4.68 5.47 18.13
N LYS A 225 5.92 5.49 18.61
CA LYS A 225 7.09 4.91 17.94
C LYS A 225 7.30 3.48 18.44
N ILE A 226 7.35 2.51 17.53
CA ILE A 226 7.67 1.11 17.85
C ILE A 226 9.00 0.78 17.18
N GLU A 227 10.05 0.77 17.98
CA GLU A 227 11.36 0.27 17.57
C GLU A 227 11.40 -1.24 17.74
N SER A 228 11.76 -1.95 16.69
CA SER A 228 12.03 -3.38 16.73
C SER A 228 13.26 -3.61 15.86
N ARG A 229 14.14 -4.53 16.28
CA ARG A 229 15.30 -4.90 15.46
C ARG A 229 14.81 -5.47 14.12
N TRP A 230 15.50 -5.08 13.05
CA TRP A 230 15.31 -5.61 11.70
C TRP A 230 15.78 -7.06 11.62
#